data_AF-A0A2R6G8K1-F1
#
_entry.id   AF-A0A2R6G8K1-F1
#
_cell.length_a   1.000
_cell.length_b   1.000
_cell.length_c   1.000
_cell.angle_alpha   90.00
_cell.angle_beta   90.00
_cell.angle_gamma   90.00
#
_symmetry.space_group_name_H-M   'P 1'
#
loop_
_entity.id
_entity.type
_entity.pdbx_description
1 polymer ?
#
loop_
_entity_poly.entity_id
_entity_poly.type
_entity_poly.pdbx_seq_one_letter_code
_entity_poly.pdbx_strand_id
1 'polypeptide(L)' 'MDSLNRMATEIADEAIDFAEELGIEAYDLDNGGRVLDFGVEAPGGIEAGLLCTELQTAGLATVSTRMDDLAG' A
#
# COMPACT_ATOMS: atom_id res chain seq x y z
N MET A 1 2.59 20.61 -11.94
CA MET A 1 2.11 19.87 -10.77
C MET A 1 1.69 18.52 -11.29
N ASP A 2 2.38 17.45 -10.90
CA ASP A 2 1.98 16.11 -11.29
C ASP A 2 0.62 15.76 -10.67
N SER A 3 -0.13 14.93 -11.38
CA SER A 3 -1.44 14.46 -10.91
C SER A 3 -1.26 13.63 -9.64
N LEU A 4 -2.13 13.83 -8.64
CA LEU A 4 -2.17 12.98 -7.44
C LEU A 4 -2.24 11.50 -7.82
N ASN A 5 -3.04 11.16 -8.83
CA ASN A 5 -3.13 9.79 -9.29
C ASN A 5 -1.85 9.28 -9.94
N ARG A 6 -1.04 10.12 -10.61
CA ARG A 6 0.23 9.68 -11.19
C ARG A 6 1.22 9.29 -10.09
N MET A 7 1.34 10.12 -9.05
CA MET A 7 2.21 9.82 -7.90
C MET A 7 1.71 8.57 -7.15
N ALA A 8 0.40 8.44 -6.93
CA ALA A 8 -0.15 7.24 -6.30
C ALA A 8 0.05 5.97 -7.16
N THR A 9 0.04 6.07 -8.49
CA THR A 9 0.34 4.94 -9.38
C THR A 9 1.79 4.48 -9.25
N GLU A 10 2.75 5.39 -9.12
CA GLU A 10 4.15 5.00 -8.89
C GLU A 10 4.31 4.19 -7.59
N ILE A 11 3.61 4.58 -6.53
CA ILE A 11 3.58 3.84 -5.25
C ILE A 11 2.86 2.49 -5.41
N ALA A 12 1.78 2.44 -6.20
CA ALA A 12 1.06 1.20 -6.48
C ALA A 12 1.92 0.21 -7.27
N ASP A 13 2.72 0.69 -8.23
CA ASP A 13 3.67 -0.13 -8.99
C ASP A 13 4.75 -0.71 -8.06
N GLU A 14 5.29 0.09 -7.13
CA GLU A 14 6.21 -0.39 -6.10
C GLU A 14 5.57 -1.46 -5.20
N ALA A 15 4.31 -1.27 -4.78
CA ALA A 15 3.59 -2.27 -3.99
C ALA A 15 3.45 -3.61 -4.73
N ILE A 16 3.22 -3.57 -6.05
CA ILE A 16 3.16 -4.77 -6.89
C ILE A 16 4.53 -5.46 -6.97
N ASP A 17 5.59 -4.69 -7.13
CA ASP A 17 6.97 -5.21 -7.23
C ASP A 17 7.43 -5.90 -5.93
N PHE A 18 6.91 -5.48 -4.77
CA PHE A 18 7.23 -6.04 -3.44
C PHE A 18 6.06 -6.82 -2.81
N ALA A 19 5.14 -7.35 -3.62
CA ALA A 19 3.89 -7.91 -3.10
C ALA A 19 4.11 -9.07 -2.11
N GLU A 20 5.07 -9.95 -2.39
CA GLU A 20 5.39 -11.10 -1.53
C GLU A 20 5.96 -10.64 -0.17
N GLU A 21 6.89 -9.69 -0.19
CA GLU A 21 7.53 -9.15 1.01
C GLU A 21 6.57 -8.38 1.91
N LEU A 22 5.61 -7.68 1.31
CA LEU A 22 4.57 -6.94 2.01
C LEU A 22 3.44 -7.84 2.51
N GLY A 23 3.37 -9.10 2.05
CA GLY A 23 2.27 -10.01 2.36
C GLY A 23 0.95 -9.58 1.72
N ILE A 24 1.00 -8.96 0.53
CA ILE A 24 -0.17 -8.54 -0.26
C ILE A 24 -0.31 -9.39 -1.52
N GLU A 25 -1.49 -9.35 -2.14
CA GLU A 25 -1.73 -10.03 -3.42
C GLU A 25 -2.16 -9.04 -4.50
N ALA A 26 -1.70 -9.23 -5.74
CA ALA A 26 -2.10 -8.45 -6.88
C ALA A 26 -2.67 -9.35 -7.98
N TYR A 27 -3.83 -9.01 -8.52
CA TYR A 27 -4.45 -9.76 -9.60
C TYR A 27 -5.21 -8.87 -10.58
N ASP A 28 -5.25 -9.31 -11.84
CA ASP A 28 -5.93 -8.61 -12.92
C ASP A 28 -7.39 -9.07 -13.04
N LEU A 29 -8.26 -8.13 -13.42
CA LEU A 29 -9.65 -8.34 -13.75
C LEU A 29 -9.85 -8.39 -15.27
N ASP A 30 -10.90 -9.06 -15.73
CA ASP A 30 -11.23 -9.21 -17.15
C ASP A 30 -11.46 -7.86 -17.88
N ASN A 31 -11.76 -6.80 -17.13
CA ASN A 31 -11.97 -5.45 -17.67
C ASN A 31 -10.68 -4.61 -17.76
N GLY A 32 -9.53 -5.20 -17.45
CA GLY A 32 -8.23 -4.52 -17.46
C GLY A 32 -7.92 -3.71 -16.20
N GLY A 33 -8.77 -3.76 -15.18
CA GLY A 33 -8.44 -3.24 -13.85
C GLY A 33 -7.52 -4.19 -13.10
N ARG A 34 -6.69 -3.65 -12.21
CA ARG A 34 -5.86 -4.42 -11.29
C ARG A 34 -6.31 -4.19 -9.86
N VAL A 35 -6.45 -5.27 -9.09
CA VAL A 35 -6.76 -5.23 -7.66
C VAL A 35 -5.50 -5.55 -6.88
N LEU A 36 -5.24 -4.74 -5.85
CA LEU A 36 -4.24 -5.03 -4.82
C LEU A 36 -5.01 -5.33 -3.54
N ASP A 37 -4.89 -6.56 -3.04
CA ASP A 37 -5.45 -6.98 -1.77
C ASP A 37 -4.41 -6.82 -0.66
N PHE A 38 -4.66 -5.86 0.23
CA PHE A 38 -3.80 -5.54 1.37
C PHE A 38 -4.18 -6.28 2.67
N GLY A 39 -5.23 -7.12 2.68
CA GLY A 39 -5.64 -7.77 3.93
C GLY A 39 -7.00 -8.49 3.97
N VAL A 40 -7.68 -8.68 2.84
CA VAL A 40 -8.96 -9.39 2.78
C VAL A 40 -8.71 -10.90 2.81
N GLU A 41 -8.03 -11.40 1.78
CA GLU A 41 -7.52 -12.77 1.71
C GLU A 41 -6.00 -12.80 1.96
N ALA A 42 -5.30 -11.75 1.52
CA ALA A 42 -3.88 -11.58 1.79
C ALA A 42 -3.62 -11.40 3.31
N PRO A 43 -2.48 -11.88 3.85
CA PRO A 43 -2.14 -11.68 5.26
C PRO A 43 -2.01 -10.21 5.68
N GLY A 44 -1.53 -9.37 4.77
CA GLY A 44 -1.16 -7.98 5.03
C GLY A 44 0.02 -7.87 6.00
N GLY A 45 0.17 -6.68 6.59
CA GLY A 45 1.22 -6.39 7.55
C GLY A 45 1.30 -4.91 7.93
N ILE A 46 2.19 -4.59 8.86
CA ILE A 46 2.44 -3.20 9.27
C ILE A 46 2.97 -2.38 8.09
N GLU A 47 3.95 -2.91 7.37
CA GLU A 47 4.54 -2.23 6.21
C GLU A 47 3.54 -2.05 5.07
N ALA A 48 2.73 -3.08 4.79
CA ALA A 48 1.64 -3.00 3.83
C ALA A 48 0.63 -1.89 4.20
N GLY A 49 0.30 -1.73 5.48
CA GLY A 49 -0.56 -0.65 5.97
C GLY A 49 0.06 0.75 5.81
N LEU A 50 1.36 0.88 6.08
CA LEU A 50 2.10 2.14 5.86
C LEU A 50 2.08 2.51 4.37
N LEU A 51 2.47 1.59 3.49
CA LEU A 51 2.48 1.82 2.05
C LEU A 51 1.08 2.12 1.49
N CYS A 52 0.04 1.41 1.96
CA CYS A 52 -1.35 1.68 1.60
C CYS A 52 -1.77 3.10 2.00
N THR A 53 -1.35 3.56 3.18
CA THR A 53 -1.63 4.93 3.65
C THR A 53 -0.89 5.97 2.80
N GLU A 54 0.38 5.73 2.49
CA GLU A 54 1.15 6.62 1.62
C GLU A 54 0.54 6.71 0.22
N LEU A 55 0.11 5.58 -0.35
CA LEU A 55 -0.64 5.51 -1.61
C LEU A 55 -1.92 6.35 -1.55
N GLN A 56 -2.71 6.23 -0.49
CA GLN A 56 -3.94 7.01 -0.28
C GLN A 56 -3.69 8.52 -0.18
N THR A 57 -2.49 8.92 0.26
CA THR A 57 -2.08 10.32 0.31
C THR A 57 -1.34 10.79 -0.95
N ALA A 58 -1.17 9.93 -1.94
CA ALA A 58 -0.34 10.17 -3.12
C ALA A 58 1.09 10.62 -2.77
N GLY A 59 1.66 10.05 -1.70
CA GLY A 59 3.00 10.38 -1.19
C GLY A 59 3.12 11.76 -0.54
N LEU A 60 2.00 12.47 -0.31
CA LEU A 60 2.01 13.80 0.33
C LEU A 60 2.04 13.75 1.86
N ALA A 61 1.81 12.58 2.45
CA ALA A 61 2.01 12.35 3.87
C ALA A 61 3.15 11.35 4.08
N THR A 62 4.00 11.63 5.08
CA THR A 62 4.97 10.66 5.60
C THR A 62 4.34 9.97 6.79
N VAL A 63 4.19 8.66 6.73
CA VAL A 63 3.53 7.87 7.77
C VAL A 63 4.56 6.96 8.41
N SER A 64 4.50 6.80 9.73
CA SER A 64 5.36 5.85 10.44
C SER A 64 4.61 5.22 11.59
N THR A 65 5.12 4.08 12.04
CA THR A 65 4.62 3.35 13.20
C THR A 65 5.70 3.22 14.25
N ARG A 66 5.28 3.09 15.51
CA ARG A 66 6.16 2.89 16.65
C ARG A 66 5.42 2.03 17.69
N MET A 67 6.17 1.13 18.32
CA MET A 67 5.72 0.45 19.53
C MET A 67 5.87 1.39 20.74
N ASP A 68 4.89 1.36 21.62
CA ASP A 68 4.89 2.15 22.85
C ASP A 68 4.31 1.36 24.03
N ASP A 69 4.61 1.79 25.25
CA ASP A 69 4.19 1.12 26.46
C ASP A 69 2.74 1.45 26.82
N LEU A 70 1.98 0.43 27.20
CA LEU A 70 0.63 0.59 27.73
C LEU A 70 0.69 1.07 29.18
N ALA A 71 0.23 2.30 29.43
CA ALA A 71 0.17 3.00 30.72
C ALA A 71 1.47 3.65 31.25
N GLY A 72 2.55 3.64 30.46
CA GLY A 72 3.81 4.33 30.77
C GLY A 72 4.76 3.57 31.68
#